data_AF-A0A2M8DQ25-F1
#
_entry.id   AF-A0A2M8DQ25-F1
#
_cell.length_a   1.000
_cell.length_b   1.000
_cell.length_c   1.000
_cell.angle_alpha   90.00
_cell.angle_beta   90.00
_cell.angle_gamma   90.00
#
_symmetry.space_group_name_H-M   'P 1'
#
loop_
_entity.id
_entity.type
_entity.pdbx_description
1 polymer ?
#
loop_
_entity_poly.entity_id
_entity_poly.type
_entity_poly.pdbx_seq_one_letter_code
_entity_poly.pdbx_strand_id
1 'polypeptide(L)'
;MKKISTAFVLTCLLLLNVNIIPVFAIQEYETNEKFNGNLIISDRNFTDSDSMSLEQIQAFLEIKGTLGSYVDPGVKLPASFIIYNTAKTYGISP
;
A
#
# COMPACT_ATOMS: atom_id res chain seq x y z
N MET A 1 -41.64 -0.51 -50.03
CA MET A 1 -40.81 -0.73 -48.81
C MET A 1 -40.06 0.56 -48.52
N LYS A 2 -40.40 1.27 -47.44
CA LYS A 2 -39.81 2.58 -47.11
C LYS A 2 -38.36 2.38 -46.66
N LYS A 3 -37.42 3.07 -47.32
CA LYS A 3 -36.00 3.05 -46.96
C LYS A 3 -35.87 3.65 -45.56
N ILE A 4 -35.60 2.81 -44.56
CA ILE A 4 -35.26 3.29 -43.22
C ILE A 4 -33.93 4.05 -43.38
N SER A 5 -33.96 5.34 -43.09
CA SER A 5 -32.77 6.19 -43.17
C SER A 5 -31.73 5.65 -42.21
N THR A 6 -30.51 5.42 -42.69
CA THR A 6 -29.37 4.93 -41.91
C THR A 6 -29.12 5.78 -40.65
N ALA A 7 -29.48 7.06 -40.69
CA ALA A 7 -29.44 7.96 -39.55
C ALA A 7 -30.38 7.51 -38.40
N PHE A 8 -31.55 6.96 -38.72
CA PHE A 8 -32.51 6.49 -37.72
C PHE A 8 -31.99 5.26 -36.97
N VAL A 9 -31.33 4.34 -37.67
CA VAL A 9 -30.70 3.16 -37.06
C VAL A 9 -29.55 3.58 -36.14
N LEU A 10 -28.76 4.57 -36.57
CA LEU A 10 -27.64 5.10 -35.77
C LEU A 10 -28.13 5.81 -34.50
N THR A 11 -29.22 6.58 -34.59
CA THR A 11 -29.85 7.24 -33.43
C THR A 11 -30.43 6.22 -32.44
N CYS A 12 -31.05 5.13 -32.92
CA CYS A 12 -31.53 4.06 -32.03
C CYS A 12 -30.39 3.32 -31.31
N LEU A 13 -29.23 3.11 -31.96
CA LEU A 13 -28.06 2.49 -31.33
C LEU A 13 -27.42 3.37 -30.24
N LEU A 14 -27.42 4.69 -30.45
CA LEU A 14 -26.95 5.66 -29.46
C LEU A 14 -27.85 5.71 -28.23
N LEU A 15 -29.16 5.54 -28.39
CA LEU A 15 -30.13 5.54 -27.28
C LEU A 15 -30.12 4.25 -26.44
N LEU A 16 -29.55 3.15 -26.95
CA LEU A 16 -29.37 1.90 -26.19
C LEU A 16 -28.19 1.96 -25.20
N ASN A 17 -27.30 2.94 -25.30
CA ASN A 17 -26.12 3.06 -24.43
C ASN A 17 -26.33 3.90 -23.16
N VAL A 18 -27.51 4.52 -22.97
CA VAL A 18 -27.64 5.61 -21.98
C VAL A 18 -28.04 5.17 -20.57
N ASN A 19 -28.26 3.88 -20.27
CA ASN A 19 -28.67 3.49 -18.91
C ASN A 19 -28.11 2.14 -18.46
N ILE A 20 -26.79 2.04 -18.38
CA ILE A 20 -26.19 1.22 -17.32
C ILE A 20 -25.81 2.20 -16.22
N ILE A 21 -26.81 2.70 -15.49
CA ILE A 21 -26.54 3.29 -14.18
C ILE A 21 -25.95 2.13 -13.37
N PRO A 22 -24.71 2.21 -12.88
CA PRO A 22 -24.26 1.25 -11.88
C PRO A 22 -25.15 1.48 -10.68
N VAL A 23 -26.20 0.67 -10.54
CA VAL A 23 -26.91 0.53 -9.27
C VAL A 23 -25.81 0.20 -8.28
N PHE A 24 -25.53 1.15 -7.39
CA PHE A 24 -24.56 1.00 -6.33
C PHE A 24 -24.80 -0.36 -5.69
N ALA A 25 -23.90 -1.31 -5.94
CA ALA A 25 -23.87 -2.54 -5.19
C ALA A 25 -23.71 -2.08 -3.74
N ILE A 26 -24.76 -2.25 -2.93
CA ILE A 26 -24.67 -2.04 -1.50
C ILE A 26 -23.67 -3.07 -1.05
N GLN A 27 -22.45 -2.62 -0.81
CA GLN A 27 -21.40 -3.47 -0.28
C GLN A 27 -21.79 -3.67 1.18
N GLU A 28 -22.56 -4.72 1.44
CA GLU A 28 -22.87 -5.17 2.79
C GLU A 28 -21.57 -5.79 3.32
N TYR A 29 -20.69 -4.95 3.86
CA TYR A 29 -19.53 -5.42 4.60
C TYR A 29 -20.08 -6.00 5.91
N GLU A 30 -19.90 -7.30 6.13
CA GLU A 30 -20.00 -7.87 7.47
C GLU A 30 -19.09 -7.05 8.39
N THR A 31 -19.69 -6.23 9.26
CA THR A 31 -18.95 -5.52 10.30
C THR A 31 -18.50 -6.55 11.32
N ASN A 32 -17.35 -7.17 11.07
CA ASN A 32 -16.65 -7.95 12.07
C ASN A 32 -16.14 -6.97 13.13
N GLU A 33 -16.77 -6.93 14.30
CA GLU A 33 -16.36 -6.02 15.40
C GLU A 33 -14.91 -6.26 15.88
N LYS A 34 -14.32 -7.41 15.54
CA LYS A 34 -12.91 -7.72 15.82
C LYS A 34 -11.96 -7.29 14.70
N PHE A 35 -12.49 -6.92 13.53
CA PHE A 35 -11.67 -6.40 12.45
C PHE A 35 -11.23 -4.98 12.79
N ASN A 36 -9.95 -4.85 13.15
CA ASN A 36 -9.32 -3.55 13.32
C ASN A 36 -8.56 -3.21 12.04
N GLY A 37 -9.15 -2.31 11.23
CA GLY A 37 -8.53 -1.86 9.98
C GLY A 37 -7.15 -1.20 10.16
N ASN A 38 -6.84 -0.72 11.37
CA ASN A 38 -5.52 -0.15 11.70
C ASN A 38 -4.42 -1.22 11.87
N LEU A 39 -4.79 -2.51 11.88
CA LEU A 39 -3.84 -3.64 11.92
C LEU A 39 -3.60 -4.25 10.54
N ILE A 40 -4.19 -3.69 9.48
CA ILE A 40 -3.89 -4.09 8.11
C ILE A 40 -2.54 -3.50 7.74
N ILE A 41 -1.55 -4.37 7.59
CA ILE A 41 -0.24 -4.02 7.05
C ILE A 41 -0.27 -4.38 5.57
N SER A 42 -0.01 -3.41 4.69
CA SER A 42 0.10 -3.66 3.25
C SER A 42 1.49 -4.16 2.89
N ASP A 43 1.62 -4.86 1.76
CA ASP A 43 2.94 -5.30 1.25
C ASP A 43 3.92 -4.14 1.09
N ARG A 44 3.42 -2.94 0.74
CA ARG A 44 4.22 -1.73 0.66
C ARG A 44 4.91 -1.41 1.99
N ASN A 45 4.26 -1.64 3.13
CA ASN A 45 4.85 -1.40 4.43
C ASN A 45 6.04 -2.32 4.73
N PHE A 46 6.11 -3.49 4.10
CA PHE A 46 7.24 -4.41 4.24
C PHE A 46 8.38 -4.10 3.28
N THR A 47 8.11 -3.44 2.15
CA THR A 47 9.11 -3.14 1.11
C THR A 47 9.55 -1.68 1.09
N ASP A 48 8.99 -0.83 1.94
CA ASP A 48 9.37 0.58 2.03
C ASP A 48 10.70 0.73 2.78
N SER A 49 11.80 0.58 2.06
CA SER A 49 13.15 0.74 2.62
C SER A 49 13.47 2.18 3.04
N ASP A 50 12.61 3.15 2.70
CA ASP A 50 12.71 4.56 3.09
C ASP A 50 11.81 4.91 4.28
N SER A 51 11.15 3.93 4.92
CA SER A 51 10.21 4.16 6.02
C SER A 51 10.84 4.76 7.28
N MET A 52 12.15 4.60 7.48
CA MET A 52 12.93 5.25 8.54
C MET A 52 14.31 5.70 8.04
N SER A 53 14.72 6.90 8.44
CA SER A 53 16.10 7.39 8.28
C SER A 53 17.06 6.70 9.26
N LEU A 54 18.36 6.78 9.00
CA LEU A 54 19.39 6.26 9.91
C LEU A 54 19.26 6.84 11.33
N GLU A 55 18.98 8.14 11.45
CA GLU A 55 18.79 8.84 12.72
C GLU A 55 17.54 8.36 13.45
N GLN A 56 16.46 8.08 12.71
CA GLN A 56 15.23 7.54 13.29
C GLN A 56 15.43 6.11 13.81
N ILE A 57 16.20 5.29 13.07
CA ILE A 57 16.58 3.94 13.53
C ILE A 57 17.42 4.03 14.80
N GLN A 58 18.44 4.91 14.81
CA GLN A 58 19.28 5.13 15.99
C GLN A 58 18.44 5.55 17.21
N ALA A 59 17.58 6.56 17.06
CA ALA A 59 16.70 7.03 18.13
C ALA A 59 15.76 5.93 18.63
N PHE A 60 15.22 5.11 17.72
CA PHE A 60 14.38 3.97 18.10
C PHE A 60 15.17 2.95 18.95
N LEU A 61 16.38 2.60 18.56
CA LEU A 61 17.22 1.65 19.29
C LEU A 61 17.68 2.20 20.66
N GLU A 62 17.95 3.50 20.76
CA GLU A 62 18.25 4.17 22.03
C GLU A 62 17.11 4.04 23.04
N ILE A 63 15.86 4.16 22.59
CA ILE A 63 14.68 3.93 23.43
C ILE A 63 14.61 2.47 23.91
N LYS A 64 15.16 1.51 23.16
CA LYS A 64 15.22 0.09 23.55
C LYS A 64 16.40 -0.25 24.48
N GLY A 65 17.21 0.74 24.87
CA GLY A 65 18.29 0.57 25.85
C GLY A 65 19.53 -0.04 25.23
N THR A 66 19.85 -1.29 25.55
CA THR A 66 21.12 -1.96 25.18
C THR A 66 21.39 -2.00 23.67
N LEU A 67 20.34 -1.89 22.84
CA LEU A 67 20.49 -1.85 21.39
C LEU A 67 21.02 -0.52 20.85
N GLY A 68 20.76 0.60 21.54
CA GLY A 68 21.19 1.94 21.07
C GLY A 68 22.70 2.12 21.06
N SER A 69 23.41 1.41 21.95
CA SER A 69 24.87 1.38 22.01
C SER A 69 25.48 0.08 21.48
N TYR A 70 24.66 -0.80 20.88
CA TYR A 70 25.16 -2.06 20.34
C TYR A 70 26.05 -1.80 19.13
N VAL A 71 27.24 -2.38 19.19
CA VAL A 71 28.20 -2.44 18.08
C VAL A 71 28.50 -3.90 17.81
N ASP A 72 28.30 -4.33 16.56
CA ASP A 72 28.56 -5.70 16.18
C ASP A 72 30.04 -6.06 16.38
N PRO A 73 30.36 -7.15 17.09
CA PRO A 73 31.75 -7.47 17.42
C PRO A 73 32.56 -7.94 16.21
N GLY A 74 31.92 -8.48 15.17
CA GLY A 74 32.56 -8.98 13.96
C GLY A 74 32.86 -7.87 12.96
N VAL A 75 31.89 -7.00 12.69
CA VAL A 75 32.03 -5.92 11.68
C VAL A 75 32.35 -4.55 12.27
N LYS A 76 32.27 -4.37 13.60
CA LYS A 76 32.53 -3.11 14.32
C LYS A 76 31.64 -1.93 13.89
N LEU A 77 30.42 -2.23 13.47
CA LEU A 77 29.42 -1.23 13.05
C LEU A 77 28.27 -1.14 14.05
N PRO A 78 27.70 0.06 14.27
CA PRO A 78 26.48 0.22 15.07
C PRO A 78 25.30 -0.56 14.47
N ALA A 79 24.41 -1.07 15.32
CA ALA A 79 23.19 -1.75 14.87
C ALA A 79 22.37 -0.91 13.88
N SER A 80 22.21 0.39 14.16
CA SER A 80 21.45 1.33 13.33
C SER A 80 21.95 1.37 11.89
N PHE A 81 23.28 1.41 11.70
CA PHE A 81 23.90 1.41 10.40
C PHE A 81 23.72 0.08 9.65
N ILE A 82 23.83 -1.04 10.36
CA ILE A 82 23.62 -2.38 9.79
C ILE A 82 22.18 -2.53 9.30
N ILE A 83 21.19 -2.14 10.13
CA ILE A 83 19.77 -2.19 9.77
C ILE A 83 19.50 -1.30 8.56
N TYR A 84 19.94 -0.03 8.60
CA TYR A 84 19.74 0.92 7.50
C TYR A 84 20.29 0.38 6.18
N ASN A 85 21.55 -0.08 6.15
CA ASN A 85 22.15 -0.60 4.91
C ASN A 85 21.50 -1.90 4.45
N THR A 86 21.10 -2.77 5.37
CA THR A 86 20.40 -4.01 5.04
C THR A 86 19.05 -3.71 4.40
N ALA A 87 18.28 -2.78 4.96
CA ALA A 87 17.01 -2.32 4.41
C ALA A 87 17.17 -1.79 2.98
N LYS A 88 18.16 -0.92 2.74
CA LYS A 88 18.46 -0.41 1.39
C LYS A 88 18.91 -1.50 0.41
N THR A 89 19.72 -2.45 0.88
CA THR A 89 20.27 -3.52 0.05
C THR A 89 19.19 -4.49 -0.42
N TYR A 90 18.26 -4.84 0.47
CA TYR A 90 17.24 -5.85 0.18
C TYR A 90 15.87 -5.28 -0.18
N GLY A 91 15.70 -3.95 -0.14
CA GLY A 91 14.42 -3.31 -0.45
C GLY A 91 13.32 -3.69 0.55
N ILE A 92 13.69 -3.82 1.82
CA ILE A 92 12.77 -4.14 2.92
C ILE A 92 12.70 -2.97 3.89
N SER A 93 11.60 -2.85 4.62
CA SER A 93 11.49 -1.87 5.70
C SER A 93 12.56 -2.14 6.77
N PRO A 94 13.29 -1.11 7.22
CA PRO A 94 14.13 -1.20 8.41
C PRO A 94 13.34 -1.52 9.69
#